data_AF-A0A3L9LB85-F1
#
_entry.id   AF-A0A3L9LB85-F1
#
_cell.length_a   1.000
_cell.length_b   1.000
_cell.length_c   1.000
_cell.angle_alpha   90.00
_cell.angle_beta   90.00
_cell.angle_gamma   90.00
#
_symmetry.space_group_name_H-M   'P 1'
#
loop_
_entity.id
_entity.type
_entity.pdbx_description
1 polymer ?
#
loop_
_entity_poly.entity_id
_entity_poly.type
_entity_poly.pdbx_seq_one_letter_code
_entity_poly.pdbx_strand_id
1 'polypeptide(L)'
;MSNEPQQPRPDYRAPESRPDLQGQPGGPQGGYPGGPQFGAPHGGYPGGPGYGPGPGTPGGNRRGSSGPRDDEKTVAVLTHLAGPIAALVSVGSLGFLGPLIVWFVYKDKSPFLRSAAAGAFNFNVTLWLINVVGWICVFTVILLPVGFILMAAYWVLLFVFHIIAAVKAGHGEAYRYPFQLPILR
;
A
#
# COMPACT_ATOMS: atom_id res chain seq x y z
N MET A 1 -2.83 4.50 -69.54
CA MET A 1 -2.12 5.11 -68.40
C MET A 1 -2.29 4.17 -67.22
N SER A 2 -1.29 3.32 -67.00
CA SER A 2 -1.25 2.35 -65.91
C SER A 2 0.20 2.31 -65.42
N ASN A 3 0.52 3.15 -64.44
CA ASN A 3 1.81 3.17 -63.77
C ASN A 3 1.72 2.22 -62.56
N GLU A 4 2.30 1.03 -62.68
CA GLU A 4 2.65 0.22 -61.52
C GLU A 4 4.10 0.52 -61.11
N PRO A 5 4.36 1.01 -59.89
CA PRO A 5 5.72 1.21 -59.41
C PRO A 5 6.37 -0.12 -59.00
N GLN A 6 7.51 -0.42 -59.61
CA GLN A 6 8.41 -1.51 -59.21
C GLN A 6 8.99 -1.20 -57.81
N GLN A 7 8.71 -2.07 -56.83
CA GLN A 7 9.36 -2.01 -55.51
C GLN A 7 10.80 -2.54 -55.57
N PRO A 8 11.82 -1.80 -55.08
CA PRO A 8 13.15 -2.35 -54.87
C PRO A 8 13.18 -3.34 -53.68
N ARG A 9 13.94 -4.43 -53.83
CA ARG A 9 14.16 -5.48 -52.83
C ARG A 9 14.98 -4.97 -51.62
N PRO A 10 14.93 -5.66 -50.45
CA PRO A 10 15.48 -5.15 -49.19
C PRO A 10 17.01 -5.28 -49.10
N ASP A 11 17.67 -4.18 -48.71
CA ASP A 11 19.09 -4.19 -48.30
C ASP A 11 19.24 -4.84 -46.92
N TYR A 12 19.74 -6.07 -46.90
CA TYR A 12 20.21 -6.72 -45.67
C TYR A 12 21.56 -6.09 -45.25
N ARG A 13 21.53 -5.21 -44.25
CA ARG A 13 22.75 -4.69 -43.61
C ARG A 13 23.19 -5.63 -42.49
N ALA A 14 24.39 -6.18 -42.60
CA ALA A 14 25.01 -7.01 -41.57
C ALA A 14 25.28 -6.20 -40.27
N PRO A 15 25.27 -6.81 -39.07
CA PRO A 15 25.65 -6.10 -37.84
C PRO A 15 27.15 -5.82 -37.81
N GLU A 16 27.52 -4.55 -37.63
CA GLU A 16 28.90 -4.11 -37.33
C GLU A 16 29.42 -4.77 -36.04
N SER A 17 30.57 -5.43 -36.13
CA SER A 17 31.38 -5.88 -35.00
C SER A 17 31.89 -4.67 -34.23
N ARG A 18 31.49 -4.52 -32.96
CA ARG A 18 32.05 -3.51 -32.06
C ARG A 18 33.50 -3.89 -31.68
N PRO A 19 34.47 -2.96 -31.77
CA PRO A 19 35.82 -3.21 -31.28
C PRO A 19 35.88 -3.12 -29.75
N ASP A 20 36.69 -4.02 -29.19
CA ASP A 20 37.05 -4.10 -27.78
C ASP A 20 37.73 -2.80 -27.30
N LEU A 21 37.17 -2.17 -26.26
CA LEU A 21 37.87 -1.14 -25.49
C LEU A 21 38.44 -1.77 -24.22
N GLN A 22 39.70 -2.20 -24.34
CA GLN A 22 40.61 -2.40 -23.22
C GLN A 22 40.97 -1.05 -22.58
N GLY A 23 41.03 -1.05 -21.25
CA GLY A 23 41.93 -0.18 -20.47
C GLY A 23 41.29 1.01 -19.75
N GLN A 24 41.07 0.86 -18.44
CA GLN A 24 41.00 2.01 -17.55
C GLN A 24 41.80 1.74 -16.25
N PRO A 25 42.83 2.55 -15.92
CA PRO A 25 43.74 2.29 -14.80
C PRO A 25 43.16 2.74 -13.46
N GLY A 26 43.54 2.01 -12.40
CA GLY A 26 43.03 2.15 -11.03
C GLY A 26 43.42 3.44 -10.32
N GLY A 27 42.47 3.95 -9.52
CA GLY A 27 42.69 5.01 -8.53
C GLY A 27 42.80 4.46 -7.10
N PRO A 28 43.53 5.12 -6.19
CA PRO A 28 43.83 4.61 -4.86
C PRO A 28 42.63 4.67 -3.89
N GLN A 29 42.33 3.55 -3.24
CA GLN A 29 41.35 3.43 -2.15
C GLN A 29 41.97 3.91 -0.83
N GLY A 30 41.49 5.04 -0.31
CA GLY A 30 41.78 5.53 1.04
C GLY A 30 40.87 4.86 2.07
N GLY A 31 41.48 4.19 3.06
CA GLY A 31 40.79 3.48 4.13
C GLY A 31 40.29 4.38 5.26
N TYR A 32 39.12 4.03 5.81
CA TYR A 32 38.62 4.55 7.09
C TYR A 32 38.53 3.38 8.10
N PRO A 33 38.96 3.58 9.36
CA PRO A 33 39.01 2.52 10.36
C PRO A 33 37.64 2.21 10.98
N GLY A 34 37.42 0.93 11.28
CA GLY A 34 36.14 0.35 11.68
C GLY A 34 35.67 0.64 13.11
N GLY A 35 34.34 0.61 13.26
CA GLY A 35 33.65 0.51 14.56
C GLY A 35 33.29 -0.94 14.90
N PRO A 36 33.00 -1.27 16.17
CA PRO A 36 32.85 -2.66 16.62
C PRO A 36 31.56 -3.32 16.09
N GLN A 37 31.72 -4.45 15.41
CA GLN A 37 30.62 -5.35 15.04
C GLN A 37 30.29 -6.27 16.23
N PHE A 38 29.11 -6.09 16.83
CA PHE A 38 28.54 -7.06 17.76
C PHE A 38 27.94 -8.23 16.96
N GLY A 39 28.34 -9.45 17.31
CA GLY A 39 28.17 -10.64 16.47
C GLY A 39 27.02 -11.58 16.80
N ALA A 40 26.99 -12.63 15.95
CA ALA A 40 26.36 -13.96 16.04
C ALA A 40 24.99 -14.17 15.32
N PRO A 41 24.72 -15.38 14.77
CA PRO A 41 25.64 -16.35 14.15
C PRO A 41 25.20 -16.83 12.75
N HIS A 42 26.20 -17.14 11.91
CA HIS A 42 26.07 -17.79 10.61
C HIS A 42 25.68 -19.27 10.74
N GLY A 43 24.62 -19.69 10.05
CA GLY A 43 24.33 -21.08 9.70
C GLY A 43 24.60 -21.29 8.21
N GLY A 44 25.62 -22.08 7.88
CA GLY A 44 26.10 -22.29 6.51
C GLY A 44 25.30 -23.34 5.73
N TYR A 45 25.29 -23.18 4.40
CA TYR A 45 25.11 -24.29 3.45
C TYR A 45 26.10 -24.13 2.28
N PRO A 46 26.66 -25.24 1.74
CA PRO A 46 27.75 -25.21 0.77
C PRO A 46 27.23 -24.97 -0.65
N GLY A 47 28.04 -24.29 -1.46
CA GLY A 47 27.76 -24.02 -2.87
C GLY A 47 27.80 -25.28 -3.75
N GLY A 48 26.95 -25.27 -4.78
CA GLY A 48 27.01 -26.17 -5.93
C GLY A 48 27.02 -25.36 -7.24
N PRO A 49 27.79 -25.74 -8.27
CA PRO A 49 27.82 -25.03 -9.55
C PRO A 49 26.77 -25.58 -10.52
N GLY A 50 26.01 -24.70 -11.20
CA GLY A 50 24.95 -25.12 -12.12
C GLY A 50 24.58 -24.08 -13.20
N TYR A 51 25.12 -24.32 -14.38
CA TYR A 51 24.90 -23.77 -15.73
C TYR A 51 23.55 -23.11 -16.11
N GLY A 52 23.65 -21.92 -16.75
CA GLY A 52 22.92 -21.53 -17.98
C GLY A 52 21.56 -20.79 -17.87
N PRO A 53 21.39 -19.59 -18.45
CA PRO A 53 20.06 -19.01 -18.67
C PRO A 53 19.41 -19.60 -19.93
N GLY A 54 18.41 -20.46 -19.75
CA GLY A 54 17.55 -20.95 -20.84
C GLY A 54 16.51 -19.90 -21.27
N PRO A 55 16.15 -19.80 -22.57
CA PRO A 55 15.14 -18.87 -23.04
C PRO A 55 13.73 -19.50 -22.98
N GLY A 56 12.76 -18.70 -22.51
CA GLY A 56 11.33 -18.93 -22.77
C GLY A 56 10.51 -19.47 -21.60
N THR A 57 9.90 -18.55 -20.84
CA THR A 57 8.61 -18.84 -20.19
C THR A 57 7.79 -17.54 -20.10
N PRO A 58 6.70 -17.38 -20.88
CA PRO A 58 5.79 -16.27 -20.72
C PRO A 58 4.75 -16.66 -19.67
N GLY A 59 4.99 -16.29 -18.42
CA GLY A 59 3.99 -16.45 -17.37
C GLY A 59 4.60 -16.68 -16.00
N GLY A 60 4.32 -15.74 -15.09
CA GLY A 60 4.46 -15.97 -13.65
C GLY A 60 5.56 -15.14 -13.00
N ASN A 61 5.17 -14.49 -11.90
CA ASN A 61 6.02 -13.85 -10.90
C ASN A 61 6.69 -12.52 -11.27
N ARG A 62 5.88 -11.45 -11.32
CA ARG A 62 6.32 -10.15 -10.81
C ARG A 62 6.26 -10.14 -9.27
N ARG A 63 7.06 -10.98 -8.62
CA ARG A 63 7.58 -10.68 -7.27
C ARG A 63 8.77 -9.76 -7.46
N GLY A 64 8.50 -8.49 -7.74
CA GLY A 64 9.52 -7.49 -8.06
C GLY A 64 9.22 -6.08 -7.56
N SER A 65 8.12 -5.87 -6.84
CA SER A 65 7.92 -4.66 -6.05
C SER A 65 7.92 -5.06 -4.58
N SER A 66 8.91 -4.61 -3.82
CA SER A 66 9.05 -4.82 -2.38
C SER A 66 7.96 -4.11 -1.55
N GLY A 67 6.96 -3.49 -2.18
CA GLY A 67 5.83 -2.80 -1.53
C GLY A 67 4.57 -2.73 -2.42
N PRO A 68 3.49 -2.11 -1.90
CA PRO A 68 2.23 -1.94 -2.62
C PRO A 68 2.41 -1.16 -3.91
N ARG A 69 1.64 -1.52 -4.95
CA ARG A 69 1.60 -0.76 -6.21
C ARG A 69 0.89 0.59 -6.02
N ASP A 70 1.11 1.54 -6.92
CA ASP A 70 0.52 2.88 -6.81
C ASP A 70 -1.01 2.89 -6.92
N ASP A 71 -1.60 1.95 -7.68
CA ASP A 71 -3.06 1.72 -7.69
C ASP A 71 -3.56 1.29 -6.31
N GLU A 72 -2.83 0.40 -5.64
CA GLU A 72 -3.19 -0.08 -4.29
C GLU A 72 -3.05 1.03 -3.24
N LYS A 73 -2.01 1.88 -3.33
CA LYS A 73 -1.88 3.05 -2.45
C LYS A 73 -3.06 4.00 -2.63
N THR A 74 -3.44 4.29 -3.87
CA THR A 74 -4.59 5.16 -4.18
C THR A 74 -5.88 4.60 -3.60
N VAL A 75 -6.15 3.31 -3.82
CA VAL A 75 -7.34 2.64 -3.25
C VAL A 75 -7.28 2.65 -1.72
N ALA A 76 -6.12 2.43 -1.09
CA ALA A 76 -5.98 2.49 0.36
C ALA A 76 -6.28 3.89 0.92
N VAL A 77 -5.78 4.96 0.28
CA VAL A 77 -6.11 6.34 0.63
C VAL A 77 -7.63 6.55 0.58
N LEU A 78 -8.27 6.16 -0.53
CA LEU A 78 -9.72 6.27 -0.69
C LEU A 78 -10.48 5.45 0.36
N THR A 79 -9.96 4.29 0.74
CA THR A 79 -10.54 3.43 1.79
C THR A 79 -10.57 4.12 3.14
N HIS A 80 -9.47 4.80 3.51
CA HIS A 80 -9.41 5.57 4.75
C HIS A 80 -10.27 6.84 4.67
N LEU A 81 -10.39 7.50 3.52
CA LEU A 81 -11.23 8.69 3.38
C LEU A 81 -12.72 8.37 3.25
N ALA A 82 -13.08 7.18 2.77
CA ALA A 82 -14.47 6.78 2.56
C ALA A 82 -15.28 6.78 3.87
N GLY A 83 -14.65 6.47 5.00
CA GLY A 83 -15.33 6.44 6.29
C GLY A 83 -15.78 7.83 6.77
N PRO A 84 -14.88 8.81 6.89
CA PRO A 84 -15.24 10.19 7.21
C PRO A 84 -16.24 10.81 6.23
N ILE A 85 -16.10 10.56 4.92
CA ILE A 85 -17.05 11.07 3.91
C ILE A 85 -18.44 10.46 4.11
N ALA A 86 -18.53 9.14 4.26
CA ALA A 86 -19.81 8.47 4.51
C ALA A 86 -20.42 8.91 5.84
N ALA A 87 -19.60 9.09 6.89
CA ALA A 87 -20.04 9.62 8.17
C ALA A 87 -20.61 11.04 8.04
N LEU A 88 -19.99 11.95 7.28
CA LEU A 88 -20.53 13.29 7.05
C LEU A 88 -21.92 13.25 6.40
N VAL A 89 -22.09 12.45 5.34
CA VAL A 89 -23.36 12.35 4.59
C VAL A 89 -24.47 11.67 5.42
N SER A 90 -24.09 10.78 6.34
CA SER A 90 -25.04 9.99 7.14
C SER A 90 -25.15 10.42 8.60
N VAL A 91 -24.56 11.58 8.96
CA VAL A 91 -24.51 12.08 10.34
C VAL A 91 -23.94 11.03 11.32
N GLY A 92 -22.84 10.40 10.91
CA GLY A 92 -22.07 9.42 11.67
C GLY A 92 -22.62 7.99 11.65
N SER A 93 -23.71 7.72 10.94
CA SER A 93 -24.40 6.42 10.99
C SER A 93 -23.79 5.34 10.07
N LEU A 94 -23.20 5.72 8.93
CA LEU A 94 -22.77 4.81 7.87
C LEU A 94 -21.27 4.87 7.56
N GLY A 95 -20.45 5.42 8.46
CA GLY A 95 -19.00 5.59 8.26
C GLY A 95 -18.21 4.28 8.03
N PHE A 96 -18.77 3.12 8.36
CA PHE A 96 -18.11 1.82 8.14
C PHE A 96 -18.38 1.21 6.75
N LEU A 97 -19.38 1.68 5.99
CA LEU A 97 -19.77 1.03 4.73
C LEU A 97 -18.69 1.13 3.65
N GLY A 98 -18.07 2.29 3.49
CA GLY A 98 -16.99 2.50 2.52
C GLY A 98 -15.86 1.46 2.65
N PRO A 99 -15.18 1.37 3.81
CA PRO A 99 -14.13 0.38 4.01
C PRO A 99 -14.64 -1.07 3.98
N LEU A 100 -15.90 -1.34 4.37
CA LEU A 100 -16.48 -2.69 4.24
C LEU A 100 -16.57 -3.14 2.78
N ILE A 101 -17.03 -2.26 1.88
CA ILE A 101 -17.13 -2.54 0.45
C ILE A 101 -15.73 -2.83 -0.12
N VAL A 102 -14.73 -2.00 0.22
CA VAL A 102 -13.34 -2.23 -0.23
C VAL A 102 -12.84 -3.57 0.30
N TRP A 103 -13.08 -3.90 1.56
CA TRP A 103 -12.64 -5.18 2.14
C TRP A 103 -13.20 -6.35 1.35
N PHE A 104 -14.50 -6.37 1.03
CA PHE A 104 -15.10 -7.44 0.21
C PHE A 104 -14.48 -7.55 -1.18
N VAL A 105 -14.17 -6.42 -1.84
CA VAL A 105 -13.62 -6.42 -3.20
C VAL A 105 -12.16 -6.85 -3.23
N TYR A 106 -11.37 -6.49 -2.23
CA TYR A 106 -9.91 -6.63 -2.25
C TYR A 106 -9.31 -7.64 -1.25
N LYS A 107 -10.12 -8.26 -0.39
CA LYS A 107 -9.64 -9.20 0.65
C LYS A 107 -8.76 -10.36 0.13
N ASP A 108 -9.03 -10.84 -1.08
CA ASP A 108 -8.26 -11.95 -1.67
C ASP A 108 -7.27 -11.46 -2.76
N LYS A 109 -7.24 -10.15 -3.04
CA LYS A 109 -6.47 -9.56 -4.15
C LYS A 109 -5.18 -8.88 -3.71
N SER A 110 -5.23 -8.16 -2.58
CA SER A 110 -4.07 -7.47 -2.04
C SER A 110 -4.07 -7.56 -0.51
N PRO A 111 -3.02 -8.14 0.11
CA PRO A 111 -2.87 -8.13 1.56
C PRO A 111 -2.82 -6.73 2.16
N PHE A 112 -2.23 -5.77 1.43
CA PHE A 112 -2.15 -4.38 1.85
C PHE A 112 -3.55 -3.75 1.93
N LEU A 113 -4.33 -3.83 0.84
CA LEU A 113 -5.70 -3.31 0.81
C LEU A 113 -6.63 -4.02 1.78
N ARG A 114 -6.50 -5.33 1.92
CA ARG A 114 -7.23 -6.11 2.93
C ARG A 114 -6.98 -5.54 4.33
N SER A 115 -5.72 -5.31 4.70
CA SER A 115 -5.37 -4.80 6.03
C SER A 115 -5.85 -3.37 6.26
N ALA A 116 -5.72 -2.49 5.25
CA ALA A 116 -6.19 -1.12 5.31
C ALA A 116 -7.72 -1.05 5.48
N ALA A 117 -8.45 -1.82 4.67
CA ALA A 117 -9.91 -1.88 4.73
C ALA A 117 -10.43 -2.52 6.02
N ALA A 118 -9.81 -3.62 6.47
CA ALA A 118 -10.17 -4.26 7.74
C ALA A 118 -9.94 -3.32 8.92
N GLY A 119 -8.78 -2.66 8.98
CA GLY A 119 -8.45 -1.70 10.03
C GLY A 119 -9.41 -0.51 10.05
N ALA A 120 -9.67 0.10 8.89
CA ALA A 120 -10.59 1.22 8.77
C ALA A 120 -12.03 0.83 9.14
N PHE A 121 -12.49 -0.36 8.76
CA PHE A 121 -13.80 -0.87 9.16
C PHE A 121 -13.89 -1.07 10.68
N ASN A 122 -12.95 -1.81 11.25
CA ASN A 122 -12.87 -2.13 12.68
C ASN A 122 -12.88 -0.86 13.56
N PHE A 123 -12.13 0.16 13.13
CA PHE A 123 -12.11 1.45 13.80
C PHE A 123 -13.43 2.22 13.65
N ASN A 124 -14.00 2.26 12.44
CA ASN A 124 -15.30 2.91 12.22
C ASN A 124 -16.43 2.26 13.02
N VAL A 125 -16.43 0.94 13.23
CA VAL A 125 -17.40 0.28 14.12
C VAL A 125 -17.23 0.76 15.57
N THR A 126 -15.98 0.92 16.02
CA THR A 126 -15.70 1.45 17.38
C THR A 126 -16.24 2.87 17.53
N LEU A 127 -15.96 3.74 16.55
CA LEU A 127 -16.48 5.11 16.54
C LEU A 127 -18.00 5.14 16.42
N TRP A 128 -18.59 4.25 15.62
CA TRP A 128 -20.04 4.14 15.49
C TRP A 128 -20.72 3.81 16.83
N LEU A 129 -20.12 2.93 17.64
CA LEU A 129 -20.61 2.66 19.01
C LEU A 129 -20.54 3.91 19.90
N ILE A 130 -19.45 4.68 19.83
CA ILE A 130 -19.33 5.97 20.54
C ILE A 130 -20.43 6.94 20.07
N ASN A 131 -20.71 6.98 18.76
CA ASN A 131 -21.76 7.80 18.19
C ASN A 131 -23.14 7.42 18.74
N VAL A 132 -23.48 6.11 18.74
CA VAL A 132 -24.75 5.60 19.29
C VAL A 132 -24.91 5.96 20.77
N VAL A 133 -23.88 5.73 21.59
CA VAL A 133 -23.92 6.09 23.02
C VAL A 133 -24.08 7.58 23.21
N GLY A 134 -23.35 8.40 22.43
CA GLY A 134 -23.47 9.85 22.52
C GLY A 134 -24.87 10.36 22.17
N TRP A 135 -25.52 9.80 21.14
CA TRP A 135 -26.92 10.12 20.83
C TRP A 135 -27.87 9.76 21.98
N ILE A 136 -27.72 8.57 22.59
CA ILE A 136 -28.51 8.17 23.76
C ILE A 136 -28.33 9.17 24.92
N CYS A 137 -27.10 9.63 25.17
CA CYS A 137 -26.82 10.63 26.18
C CYS A 137 -27.43 12.00 25.85
N VAL A 138 -27.39 12.44 24.59
CA VAL A 138 -28.00 13.72 24.16
C VAL A 138 -29.51 13.73 24.39
N PHE A 139 -30.21 12.63 24.13
CA PHE A 139 -31.66 12.53 24.36
C PHE A 139 -32.04 12.35 25.84
N THR A 140 -31.06 12.19 26.73
CA THR A 140 -31.27 12.09 28.18
C THR A 140 -30.93 13.42 28.84
N VAL A 141 -31.91 14.15 29.36
CA VAL A 141 -31.75 15.53 29.90
C VAL A 141 -30.55 15.68 30.85
N ILE A 142 -30.36 14.71 31.75
CA ILE A 142 -29.27 14.73 32.74
C ILE A 142 -27.89 14.49 32.10
N LEU A 143 -27.81 13.72 31.01
CA LEU A 143 -26.57 13.33 30.36
C LEU A 143 -26.21 14.21 29.16
N LEU A 144 -27.00 15.25 28.88
CA LEU A 144 -26.82 16.14 27.72
C LEU A 144 -25.38 16.68 27.60
N PRO A 145 -24.71 17.18 28.66
CA PRO A 145 -23.32 17.66 28.54
C PRO A 145 -22.34 16.56 28.13
N VAL A 146 -22.54 15.34 28.65
CA VAL A 146 -21.71 14.17 28.32
C VAL A 146 -21.93 13.77 26.85
N GLY A 147 -23.17 13.83 26.36
CA GLY A 147 -23.51 13.57 24.97
C GLY A 147 -22.74 14.47 23.99
N PHE A 148 -22.67 15.79 24.28
CA PHE A 148 -21.90 16.72 23.46
C PHE A 148 -20.39 16.44 23.47
N ILE A 149 -19.82 16.06 24.62
CA ILE A 149 -18.41 15.68 24.73
C ILE A 149 -18.13 14.43 23.88
N LEU A 150 -19.00 13.42 23.94
CA LEU A 150 -18.85 12.20 23.15
C LEU A 150 -18.97 12.48 21.64
N MET A 151 -19.86 13.38 21.22
CA MET A 151 -19.96 13.78 19.81
C MET A 151 -18.73 14.54 19.34
N ALA A 152 -18.22 15.47 20.14
CA ALA A 152 -16.99 16.17 19.81
C ALA A 152 -15.81 15.18 19.69
N ALA A 153 -15.69 14.25 20.65
CA ALA A 153 -14.66 13.22 20.62
C ALA A 153 -14.79 12.32 19.37
N TYR A 154 -16.01 11.88 19.02
CA TYR A 154 -16.25 11.09 17.82
C TYR A 154 -15.70 11.79 16.56
N TRP A 155 -16.08 13.05 16.31
CA TRP A 155 -15.65 13.77 15.11
C TRP A 155 -14.15 14.03 15.09
N VAL A 156 -13.55 14.38 16.23
CA VAL A 156 -12.10 14.60 16.32
C VAL A 156 -11.35 13.30 16.02
N LEU A 157 -11.70 12.19 16.67
CA LEU A 157 -11.02 10.90 16.48
C LEU A 157 -11.19 10.38 15.05
N LEU A 158 -12.39 10.54 14.47
CA LEU A 158 -12.69 10.19 13.09
C LEU A 158 -11.73 10.90 12.12
N PHE A 159 -11.68 12.23 12.13
CA PHE A 159 -10.84 12.95 11.17
C PHE A 159 -9.34 12.74 11.42
N VAL A 160 -8.89 12.85 12.67
CA VAL A 160 -7.46 12.77 12.99
C VAL A 160 -6.89 11.42 12.56
N PHE A 161 -7.50 10.30 12.97
CA PHE A 161 -6.94 8.99 12.68
C PHE A 161 -7.12 8.57 11.23
N HIS A 162 -8.23 8.90 10.56
CA HIS A 162 -8.38 8.60 9.14
C HIS A 162 -7.47 9.43 8.25
N ILE A 163 -7.21 10.71 8.57
CA ILE A 163 -6.25 11.53 7.82
C ILE A 163 -4.84 10.96 7.97
N ILE A 164 -4.41 10.62 9.20
CA ILE A 164 -3.10 9.99 9.42
C ILE A 164 -2.99 8.66 8.67
N ALA A 165 -4.03 7.83 8.71
CA ALA A 165 -4.06 6.57 8.00
C ALA A 165 -3.98 6.75 6.48
N ALA A 166 -4.72 7.73 5.94
CA ALA A 166 -4.70 8.07 4.51
C ALA A 166 -3.32 8.54 4.06
N VAL A 167 -2.66 9.43 4.81
CA VAL A 167 -1.31 9.90 4.48
C VAL A 167 -0.31 8.73 4.48
N LYS A 168 -0.35 7.87 5.50
CA LYS A 168 0.51 6.68 5.58
C LYS A 168 0.25 5.69 4.45
N ALA A 169 -1.01 5.45 4.12
CA ALA A 169 -1.40 4.60 3.01
C ALA A 169 -0.88 5.13 1.66
N GLY A 170 -0.85 6.46 1.48
CA GLY A 170 -0.24 7.12 0.32
C GLY A 170 1.26 6.84 0.17
N HIS A 171 1.96 6.60 1.29
CA HIS A 171 3.37 6.17 1.30
C HIS A 171 3.55 4.65 1.18
N GLY A 172 2.45 3.89 1.09
CA GLY A 172 2.48 2.42 1.09
C GLY A 172 2.71 1.81 2.47
N GLU A 173 2.54 2.58 3.54
CA GLU A 173 2.66 2.11 4.92
C GLU A 173 1.31 1.63 5.46
N ALA A 174 1.29 0.45 6.07
CA ALA A 174 0.10 -0.04 6.74
C ALA A 174 -0.11 0.73 8.06
N TYR A 175 -1.30 1.31 8.25
CA TYR A 175 -1.67 1.97 9.49
C TYR A 175 -2.58 1.07 10.34
N ARG A 176 -2.28 1.00 11.64
CA ARG A 176 -3.12 0.30 12.62
C ARG A 176 -3.77 1.31 13.54
N TYR A 177 -5.09 1.37 13.49
CA TYR A 177 -5.84 2.32 14.29
C TYR A 177 -5.73 1.97 15.78
N PRO A 178 -5.55 2.98 16.65
CA PRO A 178 -5.71 2.77 18.08
C PRO A 178 -7.19 2.48 18.38
N PHE A 179 -7.43 1.65 19.40
CA PHE A 179 -8.77 1.31 19.89
C PHE A 179 -9.70 0.56 18.91
N GLN A 180 -9.22 0.07 17.76
CA GLN A 180 -10.05 -0.69 16.84
C GLN A 180 -10.49 -2.05 17.43
N LEU A 181 -11.76 -2.41 17.25
CA LEU A 181 -12.28 -3.74 17.56
C LEU A 181 -11.97 -4.71 16.41
N PRO A 182 -11.17 -5.79 16.62
CA PRO A 182 -10.72 -6.66 15.53
C PRO A 182 -11.82 -7.61 15.03
N ILE A 183 -12.74 -7.10 14.21
CA ILE A 183 -13.85 -7.85 13.62
C ILE A 183 -13.40 -8.51 12.31
N LEU A 184 -12.83 -7.71 11.41
CA LEU A 184 -12.26 -8.17 10.15
C LEU A 184 -10.74 -8.37 10.26
N ARG A 185 -10.23 -9.35 9.51
CA ARG A 185 -8.80 -9.67 9.38
C ARG A 185 -8.30 -9.38 7.98
#